data_AF-A0A2N2LPA6-F1
#
_entry.id   AF-A0A2N2LPA6-F1
#
_cell.length_a   1.000
_cell.length_b   1.000
_cell.length_c   1.000
_cell.angle_alpha   90.00
_cell.angle_beta   90.00
_cell.angle_gamma   90.00
#
_symmetry.space_group_name_H-M   'P 1'
#
loop_
_entity.id
_entity.type
_entity.pdbx_description
1 polymer ?
#
loop_
_entity_poly.entity_id
_entity_poly.type
_entity_poly.pdbx_seq_one_letter_code
_entity_poly.pdbx_strand_id
1 'polypeptide(L)'
;MHQAVEGAQVGPVDFTFRPGLDVIRGEDLPGVFCAVLSGHIHRAQTLRHDLKGHKLPVAVLYPGSVERTAFAEQKEEKGYLTMLLTPGKQPFAQLEDVRFHKLPARPMITIDFVLDHQTEEKIVGELTSRLNALDPESVVRIRLLGEGSAQTWHIFSAGNLRSLAPTTMNVEIVNFPNSFRKNQGENM
;
A
#
# COMPACT_ATOMS: atom_id res chain seq x y z
N MET A 1 7.41 -9.46 17.76
CA MET A 1 6.46 -8.44 18.25
C MET A 1 5.47 -8.11 17.15
N HIS A 2 4.33 -7.51 17.47
CA HIS A 2 3.42 -6.92 16.50
C HIS A 2 2.93 -5.58 17.05
N GLN A 3 3.70 -4.50 16.83
CA GLN A 3 3.38 -3.17 17.33
C GLN A 3 4.16 -2.11 16.55
N ALA A 4 3.66 -0.87 16.52
CA ALA A 4 4.41 0.29 16.07
C ALA A 4 5.46 0.72 17.12
N VAL A 5 6.65 1.05 16.63
CA VAL A 5 7.71 1.74 17.38
C VAL A 5 7.82 3.15 16.81
N GLU A 6 8.07 4.13 17.65
CA GLU A 6 8.25 5.51 17.19
C GLU A 6 9.32 5.59 16.09
N GLY A 7 9.13 6.49 15.13
CA GLY A 7 9.99 6.58 13.95
C GLY A 7 9.62 5.62 12.82
N ALA A 8 8.77 4.60 13.06
CA ALA A 8 8.19 3.83 11.96
C ALA A 8 7.39 4.74 11.01
N GLN A 9 7.40 4.41 9.72
CA GLN A 9 6.73 5.18 8.68
C GLN A 9 5.79 4.35 7.82
N VAL A 10 4.68 4.96 7.39
CA VAL A 10 3.68 4.35 6.49
C VAL A 10 3.13 5.36 5.47
N GLY A 11 2.60 4.82 4.38
CA GLY A 11 1.78 5.56 3.42
C GLY A 11 2.56 6.58 2.57
N PRO A 12 1.91 7.17 1.56
CA PRO A 12 2.59 7.90 0.49
C PRO A 12 3.22 9.23 0.92
N VAL A 13 2.96 9.70 2.14
CA VAL A 13 3.46 10.95 2.70
C VAL A 13 4.36 10.73 3.91
N ASP A 14 4.83 9.49 4.10
CA ASP A 14 5.75 9.11 5.17
C ASP A 14 5.26 9.49 6.57
N PHE A 15 3.97 9.20 6.84
CA PHE A 15 3.41 9.40 8.18
C PHE A 15 4.29 8.66 9.18
N THR A 16 4.84 9.43 10.12
CA THR A 16 5.79 8.92 11.11
C THR A 16 5.09 8.73 12.45
N PHE A 17 5.14 7.51 12.99
CA PHE A 17 4.62 7.21 14.31
C PHE A 17 5.44 7.97 15.37
N ARG A 18 4.73 8.73 16.22
CA ARG A 18 5.29 9.53 17.32
C ARG A 18 4.92 8.90 18.67
N PRO A 19 5.61 9.26 19.77
CA PRO A 19 5.23 8.79 21.11
C PRO A 19 3.73 8.97 21.37
N GLY A 20 3.10 7.92 21.89
CA GLY A 20 1.68 7.86 22.21
C GLY A 20 1.35 6.57 22.93
N LEU A 21 0.11 6.42 23.38
CA LEU A 21 -0.33 5.26 24.17
C LEU A 21 -0.05 3.91 23.48
N ASP A 22 -0.22 3.88 22.15
CA ASP A 22 -0.07 2.68 21.32
C ASP A 22 1.23 2.66 20.50
N VAL A 23 2.24 3.46 20.87
CA VAL A 23 3.53 3.51 20.17
C VAL A 23 4.65 3.28 21.17
N ILE A 24 5.44 2.22 20.94
CA ILE A 24 6.60 1.91 21.79
C ILE A 24 7.67 2.96 21.53
N ARG A 25 8.16 3.60 22.60
CA ARG A 25 9.30 4.54 22.51
C ARG A 25 10.59 3.78 22.24
N GLY A 26 11.51 4.41 21.53
CA GLY A 26 12.82 3.83 21.25
C GLY A 26 13.63 3.53 22.50
N GLU A 27 13.49 4.37 23.54
CA GLU A 27 14.16 4.19 24.84
C GLU A 27 13.64 3.00 25.65
N ASP A 28 12.41 2.56 25.40
CA ASP A 28 11.81 1.39 26.07
C ASP A 28 12.23 0.07 25.41
N LEU A 29 12.98 0.12 24.30
CA LEU A 29 13.42 -1.08 23.60
C LEU A 29 14.51 -1.83 24.39
N PRO A 30 14.37 -3.16 24.55
CA PRO A 30 15.34 -3.96 25.31
C PRO A 30 16.65 -4.15 24.55
N GLY A 31 17.69 -3.40 24.94
CA GLY A 31 19.05 -3.48 24.35
C GLY A 31 19.80 -4.80 24.59
N VAL A 32 19.17 -5.77 25.26
CA VAL A 32 19.73 -7.12 25.48
C VAL A 32 19.55 -8.04 24.27
N PHE A 33 18.78 -7.65 23.26
CA PHE A 33 18.62 -8.43 22.03
C PHE A 33 19.47 -7.86 20.89
N CYS A 34 19.86 -8.72 19.95
CA CYS A 34 20.57 -8.30 18.75
C CYS A 34 19.66 -7.62 17.71
N ALA A 35 18.36 -7.93 17.74
CA ALA A 35 17.33 -7.36 16.89
C ALA A 35 15.95 -7.55 17.54
N VAL A 36 15.01 -6.66 17.22
CA VAL A 36 13.58 -6.86 17.47
C VAL A 36 12.89 -7.08 16.13
N LEU A 37 12.25 -8.24 15.97
CA LEU A 37 11.42 -8.54 14.79
C LEU A 37 9.99 -8.09 15.07
N SER A 38 9.46 -7.18 14.25
CA SER A 38 8.11 -6.62 14.45
C SER A 38 7.24 -6.69 13.20
N GLY A 39 5.96 -6.96 13.40
CA GLY A 39 4.87 -6.78 12.43
C GLY A 39 4.13 -5.47 12.63
N HIS A 40 2.85 -5.38 12.24
CA HIS A 40 1.97 -4.19 12.27
C HIS A 40 2.21 -3.18 11.14
N ILE A 41 3.47 -2.83 10.87
CA ILE A 41 3.82 -1.89 9.81
C ILE A 41 3.96 -2.63 8.48
N HIS A 42 3.12 -2.30 7.49
CA HIS A 42 3.11 -2.98 6.17
C HIS A 42 4.24 -2.55 5.24
N ARG A 43 4.94 -1.46 5.56
CA ARG A 43 6.14 -1.00 4.85
C ARG A 43 7.38 -1.66 5.41
N ALA A 44 8.15 -2.31 4.55
CA ALA A 44 9.46 -2.84 4.90
C ALA A 44 10.41 -1.71 5.33
N GLN A 45 10.99 -1.80 6.52
CA GLN A 45 11.94 -0.80 7.04
C GLN A 45 12.75 -1.34 8.22
N THR A 46 13.87 -0.69 8.49
CA THR A 46 14.72 -0.99 9.65
C THR A 46 14.96 0.29 10.45
N LEU A 47 14.49 0.31 11.68
CA LEU A 47 14.73 1.43 12.60
C LEU A 47 16.04 1.19 13.34
N ARG A 48 16.94 2.17 13.25
CA ARG A 48 18.25 2.18 13.96
C ARG A 48 18.45 3.41 14.83
N HIS A 49 17.64 4.45 14.61
CA HIS A 49 17.71 5.71 15.33
C HIS A 49 16.32 6.13 15.80
N ASP A 50 16.28 6.84 16.92
CA ASP A 50 15.08 7.50 17.43
C ASP A 50 14.73 8.74 16.59
N LEU A 51 13.64 9.42 16.94
CA LEU A 51 13.18 10.64 16.26
C LEU A 51 14.14 11.84 16.41
N LYS A 52 15.10 11.78 17.35
CA LYS A 52 16.12 12.80 17.56
C LYS A 52 17.45 12.44 16.85
N GLY A 53 17.51 11.28 16.19
CA GLY A 53 18.70 10.78 15.52
C GLY A 53 19.68 10.03 16.42
N HIS A 54 19.35 9.76 17.68
CA HIS A 54 20.19 8.93 18.54
C HIS A 54 20.01 7.45 18.19
N LYS A 55 21.08 6.66 18.34
CA LYS A 55 21.04 5.22 18.08
C LYS A 55 20.07 4.53 19.05
N LEU A 56 19.20 3.68 18.52
CA LEU A 56 18.32 2.83 19.33
C LEU A 56 19.13 1.78 20.10
N PRO A 57 18.66 1.34 21.29
CA PRO A 57 19.31 0.26 22.05
C PRO A 57 19.42 -1.03 21.23
N VAL A 58 18.43 -1.31 20.39
CA VAL A 58 18.36 -2.46 19.50
C VAL A 58 17.66 -2.05 18.20
N ALA A 59 18.11 -2.60 17.06
CA ALA A 59 17.46 -2.34 15.77
C ALA A 59 16.09 -3.03 15.71
N VAL A 60 15.10 -2.34 15.15
CA VAL A 60 13.75 -2.89 14.93
C VAL A 60 13.56 -3.17 13.44
N LEU A 61 13.28 -4.43 13.10
CA LEU A 61 13.14 -4.90 11.73
C LEU A 61 11.66 -5.14 11.44
N TYR A 62 11.13 -4.40 10.47
CA TYR A 62 9.81 -4.63 9.90
C TYR A 62 9.99 -5.19 8.48
N PRO A 63 9.65 -6.46 8.23
CA PRO A 63 9.69 -7.00 6.87
C PRO A 63 8.60 -6.42 5.97
N GLY A 64 7.59 -5.78 6.55
CA GLY A 64 6.41 -5.33 5.82
C GLY A 64 5.44 -6.47 5.52
N SER A 65 4.40 -6.15 4.75
CA SER A 65 3.52 -7.15 4.15
C SER A 65 4.16 -7.75 2.88
N VAL A 66 3.74 -8.95 2.51
CA VAL A 66 4.18 -9.60 1.25
C VAL A 66 3.37 -9.15 0.03
N GLU A 67 2.18 -8.58 0.26
CA GLU A 67 1.30 -7.99 -0.76
C GLU A 67 0.87 -6.59 -0.35
N ARG A 68 0.37 -5.81 -1.30
CA ARG A 68 -0.21 -4.48 -1.03
C ARG A 68 -1.63 -4.64 -0.51
N THR A 69 -1.91 -4.08 0.66
CA THR A 69 -3.26 -4.16 1.25
C THR A 69 -4.12 -2.93 0.96
N ALA A 70 -3.48 -1.83 0.56
CA ALA A 70 -4.14 -0.57 0.23
C ALA A 70 -3.36 0.21 -0.83
N PHE A 71 -4.05 1.07 -1.59
CA PHE A 71 -3.42 1.94 -2.61
C PHE A 71 -2.42 2.95 -2.03
N ALA A 72 -2.47 3.23 -0.73
CA ALA A 72 -1.42 3.98 -0.04
C ALA A 72 -0.04 3.30 -0.16
N GLU A 73 -0.03 1.99 -0.34
CA GLU A 73 1.17 1.14 -0.49
C GLU A 73 1.55 0.92 -1.96
N GLN A 74 0.89 1.58 -2.94
CA GLN A 74 1.06 1.28 -4.37
C GLN A 74 2.52 1.35 -4.84
N LYS A 75 3.32 2.25 -4.25
CA LYS A 75 4.74 2.47 -4.59
C LYS A 75 5.70 1.69 -3.70
N GLU A 76 5.20 0.98 -2.68
CA GLU A 76 6.05 0.25 -1.75
C GLU A 76 6.53 -1.05 -2.38
N GLU A 77 7.80 -1.39 -2.13
CA GLU A 77 8.30 -2.72 -2.39
C GLU A 77 7.76 -3.69 -1.34
N LYS A 78 7.45 -4.91 -1.77
CA LYS A 78 6.94 -5.98 -0.92
C LYS A 78 7.89 -7.16 -0.99
N GLY A 79 8.02 -7.89 0.11
CA GLY A 79 9.08 -8.87 0.25
C GLY A 79 9.19 -9.45 1.64
N TYR A 80 10.37 -10.01 1.92
CA TYR A 80 10.72 -10.54 3.23
C TYR A 80 12.18 -10.25 3.57
N LEU A 81 12.55 -10.41 4.84
CA LEU A 81 13.93 -10.24 5.31
C LEU A 81 14.58 -11.60 5.58
N THR A 82 15.83 -11.77 5.16
CA THR A 82 16.72 -12.81 5.69
C THR A 82 17.78 -12.17 6.57
N MET A 83 18.11 -12.81 7.67
CA MET A 83 19.09 -12.32 8.64
C MET A 83 20.21 -13.32 8.81
N LEU A 84 21.44 -12.82 8.85
CA LEU A 84 22.60 -13.59 9.25
C LEU A 84 22.93 -13.26 10.70
N LEU A 85 22.93 -14.29 11.54
CA LEU A 85 23.29 -14.19 12.96
C LEU A 85 24.59 -14.95 13.19
N THR A 86 25.54 -14.31 13.85
CA THR A 86 26.76 -14.97 14.31
C THR A 86 26.67 -15.26 15.80
N PRO A 87 27.18 -16.42 16.26
CA PRO A 87 27.38 -16.65 17.68
C PRO A 87 28.31 -15.58 18.24
N GLY A 88 27.83 -14.77 19.19
CA GLY A 88 28.68 -13.83 19.91
C GLY A 88 29.30 -14.47 21.15
N LYS A 89 30.19 -13.73 21.83
CA LYS A 89 30.57 -14.07 23.20
C LYS A 89 29.30 -14.02 24.06
N GLN A 90 29.03 -15.09 24.81
CA GLN A 90 27.91 -15.20 25.76
C GLN A 90 27.63 -13.85 26.44
N PRO A 91 26.38 -13.34 26.42
CA PRO A 91 25.12 -14.09 26.25
C PRO A 91 24.45 -13.99 24.85
N PHE A 92 24.97 -13.21 23.90
CA PHE A 92 24.14 -12.78 22.75
C PHE A 92 24.75 -13.11 21.38
N ALA A 93 23.90 -13.53 20.44
CA ALA A 93 24.22 -13.53 19.02
C ALA A 93 24.43 -12.09 18.51
N GLN A 94 25.19 -11.91 17.45
CA GLN A 94 25.33 -10.62 16.77
C GLN A 94 24.55 -10.65 15.46
N LEU A 95 23.84 -9.57 15.16
CA LEU A 95 23.22 -9.37 13.85
C LEU A 95 24.28 -8.90 12.88
N GLU A 96 24.72 -9.79 11.99
CA GLU A 96 25.78 -9.51 11.02
C GLU A 96 25.20 -8.85 9.76
N ASP A 97 24.13 -9.42 9.20
CA ASP A 97 23.55 -8.96 7.94
C ASP A 97 22.02 -9.05 7.96
N VAL A 98 21.38 -8.15 7.21
CA VAL A 98 19.94 -8.13 6.96
C VAL A 98 19.73 -7.82 5.48
N ARG A 99 19.11 -8.75 4.76
CA ARG A 99 18.80 -8.58 3.32
C ARG A 99 17.31 -8.62 3.08
N PHE A 100 16.83 -7.66 2.30
CA PHE A 100 15.46 -7.64 1.80
C PHE A 100 15.38 -8.35 0.45
N HIS A 101 14.44 -9.29 0.34
CA HIS A 101 14.16 -10.04 -0.88
C HIS A 101 12.80 -9.62 -1.41
N LYS A 102 12.82 -8.93 -2.55
CA LYS A 102 11.61 -8.45 -3.23
C LYS A 102 10.79 -9.62 -3.75
N LEU A 103 9.48 -9.53 -3.56
CA LEU A 103 8.48 -10.43 -4.12
C LEU A 103 7.70 -9.73 -5.25
N PRO A 104 7.21 -10.48 -6.24
CA PRO A 104 6.43 -9.93 -7.35
C PRO A 104 4.98 -9.64 -6.92
N ALA A 105 4.80 -8.76 -5.93
CA ALA A 105 3.48 -8.37 -5.44
C ALA A 105 2.64 -7.71 -6.53
N ARG A 106 1.33 -8.03 -6.59
CA ARG A 106 0.43 -7.55 -7.65
C ARG A 106 0.50 -6.02 -7.76
N PRO A 107 0.68 -5.44 -8.96
CA PRO A 107 0.72 -3.99 -9.13
C PRO A 107 -0.60 -3.35 -8.67
N MET A 108 -0.52 -2.24 -7.93
CA MET A 108 -1.67 -1.38 -7.66
C MET A 108 -1.50 -0.09 -8.46
N ILE A 109 -2.48 0.27 -9.29
CA ILE A 109 -2.36 1.38 -10.23
C ILE A 109 -3.58 2.28 -10.13
N THR A 110 -3.36 3.58 -9.89
CA THR A 110 -4.42 4.58 -9.97
C THR A 110 -4.42 5.22 -11.36
N ILE A 111 -5.54 5.16 -12.06
CA ILE A 111 -5.79 5.86 -13.31
C ILE A 111 -6.68 7.07 -13.00
N ASP A 112 -6.17 8.27 -13.22
CA ASP A 112 -7.00 9.46 -13.27
C ASP A 112 -7.62 9.57 -14.68
N PHE A 113 -8.96 9.59 -14.73
CA PHE A 113 -9.73 9.55 -15.97
C PHE A 113 -10.68 10.74 -16.04
N VAL A 114 -10.51 11.60 -17.04
CA VAL A 114 -11.24 12.85 -17.22
C VAL A 114 -12.44 12.62 -18.13
N LEU A 115 -13.63 13.01 -17.69
CA LEU A 115 -14.90 12.77 -18.40
C LEU A 115 -15.30 13.91 -19.36
N ASP A 116 -14.73 15.09 -19.18
CA ASP A 116 -15.23 16.32 -19.81
C ASP A 116 -15.29 16.21 -21.35
N HIS A 117 -16.49 16.48 -21.89
CA HIS A 117 -16.78 16.58 -23.33
C HIS A 117 -16.41 15.34 -24.17
N GLN A 118 -16.33 14.16 -23.56
CA GLN A 118 -16.08 12.92 -24.29
C GLN A 118 -17.38 12.22 -24.74
N THR A 119 -17.37 11.61 -25.93
CA THR A 119 -18.44 10.69 -26.36
C THR A 119 -18.26 9.33 -25.70
N GLU A 120 -19.33 8.54 -25.62
CA GLU A 120 -19.28 7.20 -25.02
C GLU A 120 -18.26 6.29 -25.72
N GLU A 121 -18.19 6.33 -27.06
CA GLU A 121 -17.23 5.50 -27.80
C GLU A 121 -15.79 5.87 -27.48
N LYS A 122 -15.50 7.17 -27.28
CA LYS A 122 -14.17 7.64 -26.89
C LYS A 122 -13.80 7.19 -25.48
N ILE A 123 -14.74 7.30 -24.54
CA ILE A 123 -14.53 6.87 -23.15
C ILE A 123 -14.24 5.37 -23.11
N VAL A 124 -15.07 4.55 -23.77
CA VAL A 124 -14.90 3.09 -23.81
C VAL A 124 -13.59 2.71 -24.48
N GLY A 125 -13.27 3.32 -25.64
CA GLY A 125 -12.04 3.04 -26.37
C GLY A 125 -10.80 3.42 -25.57
N GLU A 126 -10.79 4.59 -24.94
CA GLU A 126 -9.68 5.06 -24.11
C GLU A 126 -9.52 4.18 -22.85
N LEU A 127 -10.60 3.89 -22.15
CA LEU A 127 -10.57 3.05 -20.95
C LEU A 127 -10.06 1.65 -21.26
N THR A 128 -10.57 1.02 -22.32
CA THR A 128 -10.13 -0.31 -22.77
C THR A 128 -8.64 -0.31 -23.13
N SER A 129 -8.20 0.70 -23.89
CA SER A 129 -6.79 0.85 -24.28
C SER A 129 -5.90 0.99 -23.05
N ARG A 130 -6.28 1.84 -22.09
CA ARG A 130 -5.51 2.07 -20.85
C ARG A 130 -5.44 0.80 -20.01
N LEU A 131 -6.54 0.07 -19.83
CA LEU A 131 -6.55 -1.18 -19.05
C LEU A 131 -5.70 -2.27 -19.72
N ASN A 132 -5.81 -2.44 -21.04
CA ASN A 132 -5.01 -3.43 -21.78
C ASN A 132 -3.51 -3.12 -21.83
N ALA A 133 -3.11 -1.87 -21.60
CA ALA A 133 -1.71 -1.49 -21.52
C ALA A 133 -1.07 -1.81 -20.15
N LEU A 134 -1.87 -2.18 -19.13
CA LEU A 134 -1.38 -2.54 -17.81
C LEU A 134 -1.09 -4.04 -17.71
N ASP A 135 -0.36 -4.42 -16.66
CA ASP A 135 -0.23 -5.82 -16.27
C ASP A 135 -1.64 -6.40 -16.00
N PRO A 136 -2.02 -7.54 -16.62
CA PRO A 136 -3.34 -8.15 -16.44
C PRO A 136 -3.62 -8.59 -15.00
N GLU A 137 -2.60 -8.75 -14.16
CA GLU A 137 -2.75 -9.03 -12.73
C GLU A 137 -2.84 -7.75 -11.89
N SER A 138 -2.92 -6.56 -12.48
CA SER A 138 -3.04 -5.32 -11.71
C SER A 138 -4.34 -5.25 -10.91
N VAL A 139 -4.27 -4.57 -9.77
CA VAL A 139 -5.43 -4.02 -9.06
C VAL A 139 -5.51 -2.54 -9.41
N VAL A 140 -6.53 -2.15 -10.17
CA VAL A 140 -6.67 -0.82 -10.76
C VAL A 140 -7.75 -0.03 -10.03
N ARG A 141 -7.43 1.21 -9.67
CA ARG A 141 -8.36 2.20 -9.18
C ARG A 141 -8.55 3.28 -10.22
N ILE A 142 -9.77 3.47 -10.69
CA ILE A 142 -10.13 4.55 -11.60
C ILE A 142 -10.67 5.70 -10.78
N ARG A 143 -10.01 6.86 -10.83
CA ARG A 143 -10.49 8.11 -10.25
C ARG A 143 -11.11 8.95 -11.35
N LEU A 144 -12.41 9.15 -11.27
CA LEU A 144 -13.14 9.94 -12.24
C LEU A 144 -13.02 11.42 -11.89
N LEU A 145 -12.66 12.22 -12.90
CA LEU A 145 -12.48 13.66 -12.82
C LEU A 145 -13.41 14.35 -13.83
N GLY A 146 -13.93 15.53 -13.47
CA GLY A 146 -14.85 16.29 -14.32
C GLY A 146 -16.31 15.88 -14.17
N GLU A 147 -17.15 16.40 -15.07
CA GLU A 147 -18.60 16.14 -15.07
C GLU A 147 -18.98 15.11 -16.13
N GLY A 148 -19.85 14.17 -15.76
CA GLY A 148 -20.36 13.12 -16.64
C GLY A 148 -21.88 13.09 -16.66
N SER A 149 -22.46 12.75 -17.81
CA SER A 149 -23.91 12.53 -17.93
C SER A 149 -24.31 11.22 -17.25
N ALA A 150 -25.61 11.02 -16.99
CA ALA A 150 -26.12 9.75 -16.46
C ALA A 150 -25.71 8.53 -17.30
N GLN A 151 -25.63 8.71 -18.62
CA GLN A 151 -25.22 7.68 -19.57
C GLN A 151 -23.71 7.40 -19.46
N THR A 152 -22.89 8.45 -19.31
CA THR A 152 -21.45 8.32 -19.07
C THR A 152 -21.16 7.45 -17.84
N TRP A 153 -21.89 7.62 -16.75
CA TRP A 153 -21.71 6.81 -15.53
C TRP A 153 -22.06 5.34 -15.71
N HIS A 154 -22.94 4.99 -16.66
CA HIS A 154 -23.30 3.59 -16.91
C HIS A 154 -22.11 2.79 -17.47
N ILE A 155 -21.21 3.42 -18.22
CA ILE A 155 -19.96 2.82 -18.72
C ILE A 155 -19.09 2.30 -17.56
N PHE A 156 -19.16 2.97 -16.42
CA PHE A 156 -18.41 2.67 -15.21
C PHE A 156 -19.14 1.70 -14.27
N SER A 157 -20.20 1.04 -14.73
CA SER A 157 -20.83 -0.03 -13.95
C SER A 157 -19.87 -1.22 -13.76
N ALA A 158 -20.04 -1.96 -12.66
CA ALA A 158 -19.20 -3.13 -12.39
C ALA A 158 -19.31 -4.21 -13.48
N GLY A 159 -20.44 -4.30 -14.19
CA GLY A 159 -20.61 -5.21 -15.32
C GLY A 159 -19.77 -4.80 -16.53
N ASN A 160 -19.83 -3.52 -16.89
CA ASN A 160 -19.08 -2.97 -18.03
C ASN A 160 -17.58 -2.96 -17.75
N LEU A 161 -17.13 -2.57 -16.54
CA LEU A 161 -15.71 -2.66 -16.21
C LEU A 161 -15.16 -4.08 -16.34
N ARG A 162 -15.94 -5.09 -15.91
CA ARG A 162 -15.55 -6.50 -16.05
C ARG A 162 -15.47 -6.97 -17.50
N SER A 163 -16.27 -6.40 -18.42
CA SER A 163 -16.18 -6.75 -19.83
C SER A 163 -15.07 -6.02 -20.57
N LEU A 164 -14.65 -4.84 -20.08
CA LEU A 164 -13.58 -4.03 -20.68
C LEU A 164 -12.18 -4.39 -20.15
N ALA A 165 -12.08 -4.91 -18.93
CA ALA A 165 -10.80 -5.26 -18.30
C ALA A 165 -10.36 -6.71 -18.61
N PRO A 166 -9.05 -7.01 -18.55
CA PRO A 166 -8.58 -8.39 -18.49
C PRO A 166 -9.25 -9.19 -17.37
N THR A 167 -9.54 -10.48 -17.59
CA THR A 167 -10.34 -11.31 -16.68
C THR A 167 -9.74 -11.47 -15.28
N THR A 168 -8.43 -11.31 -15.15
CA THR A 168 -7.66 -11.44 -13.90
C THR A 168 -7.50 -10.11 -13.16
N MET A 169 -7.85 -8.99 -13.80
CA MET A 169 -7.69 -7.65 -13.28
C MET A 169 -8.82 -7.29 -12.33
N ASN A 170 -8.48 -6.73 -11.17
CA ASN A 170 -9.46 -6.14 -10.29
C ASN A 170 -9.57 -4.65 -10.61
N VAL A 171 -10.77 -4.14 -10.86
CA VAL A 171 -10.99 -2.72 -11.16
C VAL A 171 -12.01 -2.15 -10.19
N GLU A 172 -11.65 -1.07 -9.51
CA GLU A 172 -12.55 -0.27 -8.67
C GLU A 172 -12.63 1.17 -9.18
N ILE A 173 -13.74 1.84 -8.86
CA ILE A 173 -13.92 3.28 -9.13
C ILE A 173 -14.00 4.03 -7.82
N VAL A 174 -13.35 5.18 -7.78
CA VAL A 174 -13.45 6.15 -6.68
C VAL A 174 -13.97 7.48 -7.21
N ASN A 175 -14.67 8.23 -6.34
CA ASN A 175 -15.32 9.51 -6.62
C ASN A 175 -16.54 9.44 -7.55
N PHE A 176 -17.62 8.79 -7.10
CA PHE A 176 -18.95 9.04 -7.68
C PHE A 176 -19.43 10.43 -7.25
N PRO A 177 -19.92 11.28 -8.16
CA PRO A 177 -20.64 12.47 -7.76
C PRO A 177 -21.86 12.08 -6.92
N ASN A 178 -22.18 12.89 -5.91
CA ASN A 178 -23.26 12.62 -4.96
C ASN A 178 -24.64 12.39 -5.62
N SER A 179 -24.84 12.88 -6.85
CA SER A 179 -26.06 12.66 -7.65
C SER A 179 -26.29 11.20 -8.02
N PHE A 180 -25.23 10.39 -8.17
CA PHE A 180 -25.34 8.99 -8.56
C PHE A 180 -25.59 8.05 -7.36
N ARG A 181 -25.16 8.44 -6.15
CA ARG A 181 -25.38 7.66 -4.92
C ARG A 181 -26.85 7.60 -4.51
N LYS A 182 -27.64 8.64 -4.82
CA LYS A 182 -29.08 8.68 -4.47
C LYS A 182 -29.91 7.66 -5.26
N ASN A 183 -29.56 7.41 -6.52
CA ASN A 183 -30.34 6.52 -7.39
C ASN A 183 -30.12 5.01 -7.14
N GLN A 184 -29.21 4.63 -6.24
CA GLN A 184 -29.02 3.22 -5.83
C GLN A 184 -29.56 2.92 -4.44
N GLY A 185 -30.07 3.92 -3.71
CA GLY A 185 -30.57 3.77 -2.34
C GLY A 185 -32.09 3.65 -2.20
N GLU A 186 -32.87 3.68 -3.29
CA GLU A 186 -34.34 3.62 -3.24
C GLU A 186 -34.95 2.26 -3.60
N ASN A 187 -34.14 1.21 -3.76
CA ASN A 187 -34.62 -0.18 -3.94
C ASN A 187 -34.10 -1.11 -2.84
N MET A 188 -34.33 -0.76 -1.58
CA MET A 188 -34.31 -1.72 -0.46
C MET A 188 -35.44 -1.42 0.52
#